data_AF-A0A8X6HBW7-F1
#
_entry.id   AF-A0A8X6HBW7-F1
#
_cell.length_a   1.000
_cell.length_b   1.000
_cell.length_c   1.000
_cell.angle_alpha   90.00
_cell.angle_beta   90.00
_cell.angle_gamma   90.00
#
_symmetry.space_group_name_H-M   'P 1'
#
loop_
_entity.id
_entity.type
_entity.pdbx_description
1 polymer ?
#
loop_
_entity_poly.entity_id
_entity_poly.type
_entity_poly.pdbx_seq_one_letter_code
_entity_poly.pdbx_strand_id
1 'polypeptide(L)'
;MTSTHEDPLFRDLSADNEPEVTEIESLCLRCQKNGITKLLLTKIPFYKEVVIMSFCCDNCHWENNELQPASKIQEKGIMYKFKVENPRDLTRVVVKTEWASISIPELEFEIPSQSQEGSVTNIEGIIERSVSALHSKLEYVMVENPDAAKKLEEFLEKMSKLKSGDSPFTFVLRDCSGNSFVENLNAPLSDPQLEVSHFERSQEEALMLGLYIPDDTENPSSEQSEEKSDLKDEVLGLPTNCYSCNAQCITNMKIIHILYIIFFLKLAC
;
A
#
# COMPACT_ATOMS: atom_id res chain seq x y z
N MET A 1 22.53 4.89 -37.20
CA MET A 1 21.28 4.20 -36.86
C MET A 1 21.61 3.20 -35.77
N THR A 2 21.57 3.63 -34.52
CA THR A 2 21.78 2.79 -33.34
C THR A 2 20.54 2.98 -32.49
N SER A 3 19.59 2.07 -32.63
CA SER A 3 18.40 2.01 -31.80
C SER A 3 18.82 1.63 -30.38
N THR A 4 18.88 2.62 -29.49
CA THR A 4 18.85 2.41 -28.05
C THR A 4 17.50 1.79 -27.73
N HIS A 5 17.46 0.46 -27.58
CA HIS A 5 16.37 -0.17 -26.85
C HIS A 5 16.55 0.23 -25.38
N GLU A 6 15.92 1.33 -24.99
CA GLU A 6 15.70 1.64 -23.58
C GLU A 6 14.63 0.65 -23.11
N ASP A 7 15.07 -0.40 -22.42
CA ASP A 7 14.13 -1.31 -21.78
C ASP A 7 13.27 -0.52 -20.77
N PRO A 8 11.95 -0.75 -20.74
CA PRO A 8 11.08 -0.02 -19.82
C PRO A 8 11.42 -0.38 -18.37
N LEU A 9 11.51 0.65 -17.52
CA LEU A 9 11.80 0.51 -16.07
C LEU A 9 10.79 -0.40 -15.34
N PHE A 10 9.55 -0.47 -15.83
CA PHE A 10 8.51 -1.37 -15.33
C PHE A 10 8.14 -2.36 -16.43
N ARG A 11 8.29 -3.66 -16.15
CA ARG A 11 7.93 -4.76 -17.06
C ARG A 11 6.71 -5.52 -16.53
N ASP A 12 5.91 -6.09 -17.42
CA ASP A 12 4.74 -6.88 -17.03
C ASP A 12 5.15 -8.12 -16.21
N LEU A 13 4.41 -8.41 -15.14
CA LEU A 13 4.62 -9.61 -14.34
C LEU A 13 4.12 -10.83 -15.15
N SER A 14 5.04 -11.56 -15.79
CA SER A 14 4.73 -12.76 -16.59
C SER A 14 5.66 -13.91 -16.24
N ALA A 15 5.14 -15.14 -16.23
CA ALA A 15 5.93 -16.34 -15.93
C ALA A 15 7.05 -16.62 -16.96
N ASP A 16 6.98 -16.04 -18.16
CA ASP A 16 7.92 -16.28 -19.25
C ASP A 16 9.12 -15.30 -19.26
N ASN A 17 9.10 -14.25 -18.43
CA ASN A 17 10.18 -13.26 -18.36
C ASN A 17 10.94 -13.40 -17.03
N GLU A 18 12.27 -13.45 -17.08
CA GLU A 18 13.09 -13.30 -15.87
C GLU A 18 12.94 -11.86 -15.35
N PRO A 19 12.43 -11.65 -14.12
CA PRO A 19 12.28 -10.32 -13.57
C PRO A 19 13.67 -9.68 -13.36
N GLU A 20 13.87 -8.46 -13.87
CA GLU A 20 15.05 -7.68 -13.55
C GLU A 20 14.93 -7.16 -12.12
N VAL A 21 15.62 -7.82 -11.20
CA VAL A 21 15.60 -7.51 -9.77
C VAL A 21 16.78 -6.62 -9.43
N THR A 22 16.52 -5.48 -8.78
CA THR A 22 17.57 -4.64 -8.20
C THR A 22 17.81 -5.06 -6.76
N GLU A 23 19.03 -5.46 -6.42
CA GLU A 23 19.41 -5.84 -5.05
C GLU A 23 20.09 -4.67 -4.34
N ILE A 24 19.66 -4.37 -3.11
CA ILE A 24 20.18 -3.29 -2.28
C ILE A 24 20.48 -3.81 -0.88
N GLU A 25 21.67 -3.54 -0.35
CA GLU A 25 21.97 -3.81 1.06
C GLU A 25 21.15 -2.89 1.97
N SER A 26 20.43 -3.47 2.93
CA SER A 26 19.53 -2.74 3.83
C SER A 26 19.69 -3.21 5.28
N LEU A 27 19.46 -2.32 6.24
CA LEU A 27 19.55 -2.64 7.66
C LEU A 27 18.38 -3.53 8.11
N CYS A 28 18.67 -4.67 8.72
CA CYS A 28 17.66 -5.52 9.36
C CYS A 28 17.18 -4.87 10.66
N LEU A 29 15.89 -4.52 10.74
CA LEU A 29 15.33 -3.90 11.96
C LEU A 29 15.26 -4.86 13.16
N ARG A 30 15.39 -6.17 12.95
CA ARG A 30 15.32 -7.18 14.02
C ARG A 30 16.67 -7.43 14.69
N CYS A 31 17.74 -7.57 13.91
CA CYS A 31 19.08 -7.89 14.43
C CYS A 31 20.12 -6.79 14.21
N GLN A 32 19.72 -5.68 13.56
CA GLN A 32 20.55 -4.50 13.28
C GLN A 32 21.81 -4.79 12.44
N LYS A 33 21.85 -5.92 11.74
CA LYS A 33 22.86 -6.23 10.73
C LYS A 33 22.29 -6.02 9.33
N ASN A 34 23.14 -5.91 8.32
CA ASN A 34 22.65 -5.78 6.94
C ASN A 34 22.06 -7.11 6.45
N GLY A 35 20.94 -6.99 5.73
CA GLY A 35 20.39 -8.02 4.86
C GLY A 35 20.27 -7.48 3.43
N ILE A 36 19.57 -8.21 2.57
CA ILE A 36 19.41 -7.89 1.16
C ILE A 36 17.93 -7.56 0.92
N THR A 37 17.65 -6.39 0.35
CA THR A 37 16.34 -6.02 -0.18
C THR A 37 16.37 -6.19 -1.70
N LYS A 38 15.46 -7.02 -2.21
CA LYS A 38 15.23 -7.23 -3.63
C LYS A 38 14.06 -6.37 -4.07
N LEU A 39 14.31 -5.44 -5.00
CA LEU A 39 13.29 -4.59 -5.61
C LEU A 39 12.91 -5.13 -6.97
N LEU A 40 11.63 -5.36 -7.17
CA LEU A 40 11.05 -5.73 -8.45
C LEU A 40 10.06 -4.64 -8.88
N LEU A 41 10.45 -3.86 -9.89
CA LEU A 41 9.62 -2.85 -10.53
C LEU A 41 8.82 -3.52 -11.63
N THR A 42 7.52 -3.69 -11.42
CA THR A 42 6.68 -4.47 -12.31
C THR A 42 5.31 -3.87 -12.49
N LYS A 43 4.64 -4.23 -13.58
CA LYS A 43 3.27 -3.89 -13.86
C LYS A 43 2.43 -5.15 -13.76
N ILE A 44 1.40 -5.12 -12.91
CA ILE A 44 0.45 -6.23 -12.84
C ILE A 44 -0.55 -6.05 -13.99
N PRO A 45 -0.81 -7.08 -14.82
CA PRO A 45 -1.78 -6.98 -15.92
C PRO A 45 -3.14 -6.46 -15.44
N PHE A 46 -3.74 -5.55 -16.22
CA PHE A 46 -4.99 -4.87 -15.87
C PHE A 46 -4.95 -4.03 -14.58
N TYR A 47 -3.76 -3.85 -13.99
CA TYR A 47 -3.48 -2.96 -12.87
C TYR A 47 -2.31 -2.01 -13.19
N LYS A 48 -1.89 -1.21 -12.20
CA LYS A 48 -0.87 -0.16 -12.29
C LYS A 48 0.54 -0.70 -12.02
N GLU A 49 1.51 0.19 -12.18
CA GLU A 49 2.91 -0.02 -11.82
C GLU A 49 3.08 -0.14 -10.29
N VAL A 50 3.81 -1.16 -9.86
CA VAL A 50 4.11 -1.47 -8.46
C VAL A 50 5.59 -1.74 -8.27
N VAL A 51 6.05 -1.49 -7.05
CA VAL A 51 7.37 -1.90 -6.56
C VAL A 51 7.14 -2.98 -5.51
N ILE A 52 7.59 -4.19 -5.79
CA ILE A 52 7.60 -5.30 -4.84
C ILE A 52 8.98 -5.31 -4.19
N MET A 53 9.01 -5.24 -2.85
CA MET A 53 10.24 -5.26 -2.07
C MET A 53 10.28 -6.52 -1.22
N SER A 54 11.27 -7.37 -1.43
CA SER A 54 11.51 -8.57 -0.64
C SER A 54 12.81 -8.43 0.12
N PHE A 55 12.73 -8.18 1.42
CA PHE A 55 13.87 -8.18 2.33
C PHE A 55 14.13 -9.59 2.87
N CYS A 56 15.40 -10.02 2.90
CA CYS A 56 15.84 -11.22 3.61
C CYS A 56 17.15 -10.94 4.36
N CYS A 57 17.22 -11.37 5.63
CA CYS A 57 18.43 -11.27 6.44
C CYS A 57 19.08 -12.64 6.66
N ASP A 58 20.25 -12.87 6.08
CA ASP A 58 21.00 -14.13 6.25
C ASP A 58 21.42 -14.42 7.70
N ASN A 59 21.50 -13.39 8.54
CA ASN A 59 21.98 -13.57 9.91
C ASN A 59 20.88 -13.97 10.91
N CYS A 60 19.62 -13.57 10.69
CA CYS A 60 18.52 -13.89 11.59
C CYS A 60 17.31 -14.53 10.92
N HIS A 61 17.39 -14.75 9.60
CA HIS A 61 16.35 -15.33 8.74
C HIS A 61 15.00 -14.61 8.84
N TRP A 62 15.03 -13.32 9.18
CA TRP A 62 13.84 -12.49 9.10
C TRP A 62 13.65 -12.03 7.66
N GLU A 63 12.42 -12.12 7.20
CA GLU A 63 12.01 -11.77 5.85
C GLU A 63 10.83 -10.79 5.92
N ASN A 64 10.79 -9.85 4.98
CA ASN A 64 9.67 -8.92 4.82
C ASN A 64 9.33 -8.75 3.35
N ASN A 65 8.05 -8.77 3.02
CA ASN A 65 7.57 -8.57 1.65
C ASN A 65 6.57 -7.43 1.63
N GLU A 66 6.96 -6.32 1.02
CA GLU A 66 6.15 -5.11 0.94
C GLU A 66 5.80 -4.82 -0.51
N LEU A 67 4.53 -4.51 -0.78
CA LEU A 67 4.11 -3.92 -2.04
C LEU A 67 3.86 -2.44 -1.87
N GLN A 68 4.57 -1.64 -2.67
CA GLN A 68 4.35 -0.20 -2.77
C GLN A 68 3.78 0.15 -4.14
N PRO A 69 2.62 0.82 -4.22
CA PRO A 69 2.16 1.37 -5.48
C PRO A 69 3.14 2.47 -5.95
N ALA A 70 3.62 2.39 -7.19
CA ALA A 70 4.39 3.48 -7.80
C ALA A 70 3.50 4.68 -8.17
N SER A 71 2.19 4.48 -8.07
CA SER A 71 1.15 5.46 -8.37
C SER A 71 0.94 6.43 -7.21
N LYS A 72 0.65 7.70 -7.54
CA LYS A 72 0.10 8.65 -6.55
C LYS A 72 -1.21 8.11 -5.97
N ILE A 73 -1.56 8.59 -4.77
CA ILE A 73 -2.90 8.40 -4.20
C ILE A 73 -3.93 8.89 -5.23
N GLN A 74 -4.96 8.08 -5.47
CA GLN A 74 -5.99 8.38 -6.48
C GLN A 74 -6.93 9.47 -5.98
N GLU A 75 -7.67 10.12 -6.89
CA GLU A 75 -8.65 11.16 -6.55
C GLU A 75 -9.82 10.65 -5.70
N LYS A 76 -10.19 9.37 -5.82
CA LYS A 76 -11.26 8.73 -5.06
C LYS A 76 -10.79 7.44 -4.43
N GLY A 77 -11.42 7.05 -3.33
CA GLY A 77 -11.32 5.70 -2.79
C GLY A 77 -12.05 4.71 -3.68
N ILE A 78 -11.67 3.44 -3.57
CA ILE A 78 -12.28 2.35 -4.34
C ILE A 78 -12.80 1.26 -3.41
N MET A 79 -13.96 0.71 -3.75
CA MET A 79 -14.56 -0.41 -3.05
C MET A 79 -14.90 -1.51 -4.05
N TYR A 80 -14.36 -2.69 -3.81
CA TYR A 80 -14.69 -3.92 -4.50
C TYR A 80 -15.61 -4.73 -3.60
N LYS A 81 -16.76 -5.12 -4.14
CA LYS A 81 -17.67 -6.03 -3.49
C LYS A 81 -17.93 -7.18 -4.44
N PHE A 82 -17.65 -8.40 -4.02
CA PHE A 82 -17.97 -9.55 -4.85
C PHE A 82 -18.45 -10.72 -4.02
N LYS A 83 -19.26 -11.55 -4.67
CA LYS A 83 -19.83 -12.75 -4.07
C LYS A 83 -19.03 -13.96 -4.51
N VAL A 84 -18.38 -14.61 -3.56
CA VAL A 84 -17.69 -15.88 -3.78
C VAL A 84 -18.74 -16.98 -3.80
N GLU A 85 -18.89 -17.66 -4.94
CA GLU A 85 -19.82 -18.78 -5.07
C GLU A 85 -19.12 -20.08 -5.48
N ASN A 86 -17.98 -19.98 -6.18
CA ASN A 86 -17.25 -21.14 -6.68
C ASN A 86 -15.81 -21.17 -6.12
N PRO A 87 -15.18 -22.34 -6.03
CA PRO A 87 -13.75 -22.44 -5.69
C PRO A 87 -12.84 -21.65 -6.63
N ARG A 88 -13.25 -21.47 -7.90
CA ARG A 88 -12.53 -20.63 -8.87
C ARG A 88 -12.54 -19.14 -8.48
N ASP A 89 -13.55 -18.67 -7.75
CA ASP A 89 -13.57 -17.29 -7.28
C ASP A 89 -12.48 -17.06 -6.22
N LEU A 90 -12.10 -18.08 -5.44
CA LEU A 90 -11.03 -17.98 -4.43
C LEU A 90 -9.65 -17.73 -5.04
N THR A 91 -9.45 -18.07 -6.33
CA THR A 91 -8.17 -17.92 -7.01
C THR A 91 -7.96 -16.53 -7.62
N ARG A 92 -8.93 -15.61 -7.52
CA ARG A 92 -8.78 -14.24 -8.03
C ARG A 92 -7.59 -13.56 -7.38
N VAL A 93 -6.73 -12.96 -8.19
CA VAL A 93 -5.61 -12.16 -7.70
C VAL A 93 -6.15 -10.87 -7.07
N VAL A 94 -5.65 -10.57 -5.88
CA VAL A 94 -5.96 -9.38 -5.09
C VAL A 94 -4.67 -8.65 -4.79
N VAL A 95 -4.62 -7.38 -5.16
CA VAL A 95 -3.61 -6.42 -4.71
C VAL A 95 -4.22 -5.64 -3.56
N LYS A 96 -3.77 -5.91 -2.35
CA LYS A 96 -4.16 -5.19 -1.14
C LYS A 96 -3.09 -4.14 -0.81
N THR A 97 -3.47 -2.88 -0.62
CA THR A 97 -2.57 -1.86 -0.06
C THR A 97 -2.63 -1.87 1.47
N GLU A 98 -1.71 -1.17 2.14
CA GLU A 98 -1.76 -0.98 3.59
C GLU A 98 -3.03 -0.22 4.04
N TRP A 99 -3.55 0.67 3.18
CA TRP A 99 -4.71 1.52 3.44
C TRP A 99 -6.06 0.83 3.21
N ALA A 100 -6.03 -0.41 2.73
CA ALA A 100 -7.24 -1.18 2.46
C ALA A 100 -7.73 -1.95 3.70
N SER A 101 -9.03 -1.89 3.94
CA SER A 101 -9.75 -2.80 4.82
C SER A 101 -10.41 -3.91 4.01
N ILE A 102 -10.49 -5.10 4.63
CA ILE A 102 -11.15 -6.27 4.06
C ILE A 102 -12.22 -6.72 5.05
N SER A 103 -13.43 -7.00 4.57
CA SER A 103 -14.48 -7.55 5.43
C SER A 103 -15.26 -8.68 4.76
N ILE A 104 -15.73 -9.60 5.61
CA ILE A 104 -16.66 -10.68 5.27
C ILE A 104 -17.88 -10.51 6.18
N PRO A 105 -18.93 -9.80 5.71
CA PRO A 105 -20.08 -9.45 6.54
C PRO A 105 -20.78 -10.65 7.17
N GLU A 106 -20.87 -11.78 6.46
CA GLU A 106 -21.54 -12.99 6.94
C GLU A 106 -20.85 -13.64 8.16
N LEU A 107 -19.56 -13.35 8.36
CA LEU A 107 -18.78 -13.82 9.50
C LEU A 107 -18.48 -12.72 10.52
N GLU A 108 -18.95 -11.48 10.30
CA GLU A 108 -18.54 -10.32 11.10
C GLU A 108 -17.00 -10.19 11.19
N PHE A 109 -16.31 -10.57 10.12
CA PHE A 109 -14.85 -10.55 10.05
C PHE A 109 -14.37 -9.28 9.36
N GLU A 110 -13.40 -8.60 9.97
CA GLU A 110 -12.77 -7.42 9.39
C GLU A 110 -11.26 -7.41 9.65
N ILE A 111 -10.51 -7.09 8.60
CA ILE A 111 -9.10 -6.73 8.65
C ILE A 111 -9.06 -5.21 8.47
N PRO A 112 -8.76 -4.43 9.52
CA PRO A 112 -8.75 -2.98 9.42
C PRO A 112 -7.57 -2.48 8.58
N SER A 113 -7.69 -1.26 8.04
CA SER A 113 -6.58 -0.58 7.39
C SER A 113 -5.38 -0.44 8.33
N GLN A 114 -4.17 -0.40 7.78
CA GLN A 114 -2.89 -0.32 8.48
C GLN A 114 -2.55 -1.51 9.41
N SER A 115 -3.42 -2.51 9.54
CA SER A 115 -3.11 -3.72 10.32
C SER A 115 -2.14 -4.67 9.62
N GLN A 116 -2.03 -4.55 8.29
CA GLN A 116 -1.21 -5.40 7.44
C GLN A 116 -0.64 -4.58 6.29
N GLU A 117 0.63 -4.83 5.96
CA GLU A 117 1.35 -4.24 4.82
C GLU A 117 0.67 -4.58 3.48
N GLY A 118 1.05 -3.85 2.44
CA GLY A 118 0.60 -4.11 1.08
C GLY A 118 1.08 -5.47 0.57
N SER A 119 0.22 -6.25 -0.08
CA SER A 119 0.61 -7.54 -0.65
C SER A 119 -0.20 -7.91 -1.90
N VAL A 120 0.42 -8.70 -2.78
CA VAL A 120 -0.27 -9.43 -3.86
C VAL A 120 -0.55 -10.84 -3.38
N THR A 121 -1.79 -11.25 -3.42
CA THR A 121 -2.21 -12.59 -3.02
C THR A 121 -3.49 -12.97 -3.75
N ASN A 122 -4.14 -14.05 -3.35
CA ASN A 122 -5.48 -14.39 -3.78
C ASN A 122 -6.41 -14.40 -2.56
N ILE A 123 -7.72 -14.57 -2.78
CA ILE A 123 -8.70 -14.56 -1.69
C ILE A 123 -8.45 -15.72 -0.72
N GLU A 124 -8.12 -16.90 -1.25
CA GLU A 124 -7.71 -18.05 -0.45
C GLU A 124 -6.56 -17.71 0.51
N GLY A 125 -5.51 -17.05 0.00
CA GLY A 125 -4.33 -16.68 0.75
C GLY A 125 -4.62 -15.63 1.83
N ILE A 126 -5.56 -14.71 1.58
CA ILE A 126 -6.04 -13.75 2.60
C ILE A 126 -6.72 -14.50 3.76
N ILE A 127 -7.61 -15.45 3.43
CA ILE A 127 -8.32 -16.25 4.44
C ILE A 127 -7.33 -17.13 5.20
N GLU A 128 -6.43 -17.82 4.51
CA GLU A 128 -5.43 -18.71 5.11
C GLU A 128 -4.47 -17.95 6.04
N ARG A 129 -3.97 -16.79 5.61
CA ARG A 129 -3.13 -15.93 6.45
C ARG A 129 -3.88 -15.48 7.71
N SER A 130 -5.16 -15.15 7.57
CA SER A 130 -6.00 -14.72 8.70
C SER A 130 -6.25 -15.87 9.68
N VAL A 131 -6.54 -17.07 9.18
CA VAL A 131 -6.70 -18.30 9.97
C VAL A 131 -5.40 -18.63 10.71
N SER A 132 -4.26 -18.60 10.02
CA SER A 132 -2.96 -18.86 10.62
C SER A 132 -2.63 -17.86 11.74
N ALA A 133 -2.84 -16.56 11.49
CA ALA A 133 -2.58 -15.50 12.47
C ALA A 133 -3.48 -15.61 13.72
N LEU A 134 -4.75 -15.99 13.56
CA LEU A 134 -5.68 -16.21 14.67
C LEU A 134 -5.36 -17.51 15.43
N HIS A 135 -5.00 -18.58 14.73
CA HIS A 135 -4.63 -19.86 15.34
C HIS A 135 -3.39 -19.72 16.23
N SER A 136 -2.37 -18.94 15.82
CA SER A 136 -1.19 -18.67 16.66
C SER A 136 -1.52 -17.96 17.98
N LYS A 137 -2.66 -17.25 18.06
CA LYS A 137 -3.12 -16.58 19.30
C LYS A 137 -3.93 -17.50 20.20
N LEU A 138 -4.43 -18.62 19.69
CA LEU A 138 -5.34 -19.50 20.41
C LEU A 138 -4.70 -20.05 21.70
N GLU A 139 -3.43 -20.46 21.65
CA GLU A 139 -2.71 -20.99 22.82
C GLU A 139 -2.64 -19.99 23.97
N TYR A 140 -2.40 -18.72 23.65
CA TYR A 140 -2.40 -17.64 24.64
C TYR A 140 -3.79 -17.38 25.22
N VAL A 141 -4.82 -17.29 24.36
CA VAL A 141 -6.20 -17.04 24.78
C VAL A 141 -6.76 -18.20 25.62
N MET A 142 -6.36 -19.44 25.34
CA MET A 142 -6.76 -20.62 26.10
C MET A 142 -6.35 -20.53 27.58
N VAL A 143 -5.19 -19.93 27.85
CA VAL A 143 -4.65 -19.75 29.21
C VAL A 143 -5.38 -18.60 29.94
N GLU A 144 -5.64 -17.49 29.26
CA GLU A 144 -6.30 -16.33 29.88
C GLU A 144 -7.81 -16.49 30.04
N ASN A 145 -8.47 -17.02 29.00
CA ASN A 145 -9.93 -17.11 28.95
C ASN A 145 -10.40 -18.31 28.08
N PRO A 146 -10.70 -19.46 28.71
CA PRO A 146 -11.10 -20.67 27.99
C PRO A 146 -12.46 -20.55 27.28
N ASP A 147 -13.36 -19.67 27.74
CA ASP A 147 -14.65 -19.45 27.07
C ASP A 147 -14.49 -18.62 25.80
N ALA A 148 -13.54 -17.68 25.78
CA ALA A 148 -13.18 -16.94 24.57
C ALA A 148 -12.45 -17.84 23.57
N ALA A 149 -11.61 -18.76 24.04
CA ALA A 149 -10.91 -19.72 23.19
C ALA A 149 -11.88 -20.63 22.41
N LYS A 150 -12.92 -21.16 23.07
CA LYS A 150 -13.97 -21.95 22.38
C LYS A 150 -14.67 -21.17 21.27
N LYS A 151 -15.02 -19.90 21.52
CA LYS A 151 -15.63 -19.03 20.49
C LYS A 151 -14.69 -18.78 19.32
N LEU A 152 -13.39 -18.65 19.59
CA LEU A 152 -12.36 -18.49 18.57
C LEU A 152 -12.19 -19.77 17.74
N GLU A 153 -12.22 -20.95 18.36
CA GLU A 153 -12.20 -22.24 17.67
C GLU A 153 -13.42 -22.39 16.73
N GLU A 154 -14.63 -22.11 17.22
CA GLU A 154 -15.85 -22.11 16.39
C GLU A 154 -15.75 -21.14 15.21
N PHE A 155 -15.11 -19.98 15.42
CA PHE A 155 -14.87 -19.00 14.36
C PHE A 155 -13.84 -19.50 13.33
N LEU A 156 -12.74 -20.13 13.78
CA LEU A 156 -11.73 -20.74 12.91
C LEU A 156 -12.31 -21.87 12.05
N GLU A 157 -13.24 -22.66 12.60
CA GLU A 157 -13.97 -23.67 11.83
C GLU A 157 -14.84 -23.03 10.74
N LYS A 158 -15.53 -21.91 11.04
CA LYS A 158 -16.32 -21.17 10.03
C LYS A 158 -15.44 -20.60 8.93
N MET A 159 -14.30 -19.99 9.28
CA MET A 159 -13.32 -19.48 8.31
C MET A 159 -12.75 -20.60 7.43
N SER A 160 -12.48 -21.77 8.02
CA SER A 160 -11.98 -22.94 7.28
C SER A 160 -12.99 -23.49 6.28
N LYS A 161 -14.31 -23.40 6.57
CA LYS A 161 -15.38 -23.76 5.63
C LYS A 161 -15.46 -22.82 4.42
N LEU A 162 -15.06 -21.55 4.57
CA LEU A 162 -14.99 -20.65 3.42
C LEU A 162 -13.93 -21.10 2.40
N LYS A 163 -12.86 -21.77 2.86
CA LYS A 163 -11.77 -22.27 2.01
C LYS A 163 -12.22 -23.39 1.08
N SER A 164 -13.16 -24.24 1.49
CA SER A 164 -13.65 -25.33 0.63
C SER A 164 -14.55 -24.84 -0.50
N GLY A 165 -15.04 -23.60 -0.43
CA GLY A 165 -15.99 -23.06 -1.40
C GLY A 165 -17.41 -23.60 -1.26
N ASP A 166 -17.71 -24.33 -0.17
CA ASP A 166 -19.03 -24.96 0.04
C ASP A 166 -20.11 -23.95 0.45
N SER A 167 -19.71 -22.82 1.05
CA SER A 167 -20.62 -21.76 1.50
C SER A 167 -20.32 -20.44 0.79
N PRO A 168 -21.29 -19.88 0.05
CA PRO A 168 -21.09 -18.60 -0.60
C PRO A 168 -21.02 -17.47 0.44
N PHE A 169 -20.16 -16.49 0.20
CA PHE A 169 -19.97 -15.34 1.08
C PHE A 169 -19.65 -14.07 0.28
N THR A 170 -19.83 -12.91 0.90
CA THR A 170 -19.49 -11.62 0.32
C THR A 170 -18.12 -11.20 0.81
N PHE A 171 -17.23 -10.89 -0.12
CA PHE A 171 -15.94 -10.28 0.19
C PHE A 171 -16.00 -8.81 -0.20
N VAL A 172 -15.63 -7.95 0.73
CA VAL A 172 -15.56 -6.50 0.52
C VAL A 172 -14.13 -6.06 0.76
N LEU A 173 -13.54 -5.41 -0.25
CA LEU A 173 -12.27 -4.70 -0.12
C LEU A 173 -12.53 -3.21 -0.30
N ARG A 174 -12.21 -2.42 0.70
CA ARG A 174 -12.38 -0.96 0.67
C ARG A 174 -11.02 -0.30 0.89
N ASP A 175 -10.57 0.49 -0.08
CA ASP A 175 -9.29 1.18 -0.02
C ASP A 175 -9.46 2.68 -0.26
N CYS A 176 -9.13 3.47 0.76
CA CYS A 176 -9.20 4.93 0.67
C CYS A 176 -8.12 5.52 -0.25
N SER A 177 -7.01 4.83 -0.48
CA SER A 177 -5.95 5.29 -1.40
C SER A 177 -6.30 5.11 -2.89
N GLY A 178 -7.28 4.24 -3.19
CA GLY A 178 -7.69 3.92 -4.56
C GLY A 178 -6.71 3.02 -5.33
N ASN A 179 -5.74 2.40 -4.66
CA ASN A 179 -4.67 1.63 -5.27
C ASN A 179 -4.80 0.11 -5.09
N SER A 180 -5.84 -0.38 -4.41
CA SER A 180 -6.11 -1.81 -4.37
C SER A 180 -6.80 -2.29 -5.64
N PHE A 181 -6.66 -3.58 -5.92
CA PHE A 181 -7.18 -4.20 -7.13
C PHE A 181 -7.66 -5.62 -6.88
N VAL A 182 -8.74 -6.00 -7.56
CA VAL A 182 -9.25 -7.37 -7.58
C VAL A 182 -9.40 -7.79 -9.04
N GLU A 183 -8.86 -8.96 -9.37
CA GLU A 183 -8.88 -9.52 -10.71
C GLU A 183 -10.32 -9.84 -11.18
N ASN A 184 -10.60 -9.45 -12.42
CA ASN A 184 -11.78 -9.87 -13.16
C ASN A 184 -11.45 -11.13 -13.97
N LEU A 185 -11.99 -12.28 -13.55
CA LEU A 185 -11.77 -13.58 -14.21
C LEU A 185 -12.36 -13.67 -15.63
N ASN A 186 -13.30 -12.80 -15.97
CA ASN A 186 -13.98 -12.76 -17.25
C ASN A 186 -13.41 -11.68 -18.19
N ALA A 187 -12.33 -11.01 -17.80
CA ALA A 187 -11.72 -9.97 -18.62
C ALA A 187 -11.44 -10.49 -20.05
N PRO A 188 -11.75 -9.70 -21.11
CA PRO A 188 -12.15 -8.28 -21.09
C PRO A 188 -13.66 -8.05 -20.89
N LEU A 189 -14.48 -9.08 -20.70
CA LEU A 189 -15.91 -8.94 -20.42
C LEU A 189 -16.14 -8.45 -18.99
N SER A 190 -17.29 -7.84 -18.75
CA SER A 190 -17.71 -7.44 -17.40
C SER A 190 -17.97 -8.68 -16.55
N ASP A 191 -17.52 -8.64 -15.30
CA ASP A 191 -17.76 -9.68 -14.32
C ASP A 191 -19.12 -9.45 -13.63
N PRO A 192 -20.07 -10.40 -13.71
CA PRO A 192 -21.36 -10.25 -13.05
C PRO A 192 -21.27 -10.38 -11.52
N GLN A 193 -20.20 -10.97 -10.98
CA GLN A 193 -20.04 -11.19 -9.53
C GLN A 193 -19.25 -10.07 -8.85
N LEU A 194 -18.53 -9.22 -9.61
CA LEU A 194 -17.67 -8.16 -9.08
C LEU A 194 -18.28 -6.77 -9.31
N GLU A 195 -18.70 -6.15 -8.22
CA GLU A 195 -19.14 -4.76 -8.17
C GLU A 195 -17.97 -3.85 -7.77
N VAL A 196 -17.71 -2.84 -8.58
CA VAL A 196 -16.67 -1.83 -8.32
C VAL A 196 -17.34 -0.47 -8.17
N SER A 197 -17.12 0.18 -7.02
CA SER A 197 -17.65 1.50 -6.72
C SER A 197 -16.53 2.43 -6.26
N HIS A 198 -16.70 3.73 -6.53
CA HIS A 198 -15.78 4.77 -6.10
C HIS A 198 -16.47 5.66 -5.07
N PHE A 199 -15.74 6.09 -4.04
CA PHE A 199 -16.27 6.93 -2.98
C PHE A 199 -15.37 8.11 -2.68
N GLU A 200 -15.97 9.20 -2.19
CA GLU A 200 -15.23 10.34 -1.65
C GLU A 200 -14.71 9.99 -0.26
N ARG A 201 -13.43 10.26 -0.02
CA ARG A 201 -12.77 9.96 1.27
C ARG A 201 -13.34 10.82 2.38
N SER A 202 -13.37 10.28 3.59
CA SER A 202 -13.59 11.10 4.78
C SER A 202 -12.38 12.00 5.07
N GLN A 203 -12.56 13.03 5.89
CA GLN A 203 -11.47 13.89 6.33
C GLN A 203 -10.39 13.10 7.10
N GLU A 204 -10.83 12.16 7.94
CA GLU A 204 -9.93 11.24 8.66
C GLU A 204 -9.10 10.38 7.70
N GLU A 205 -9.73 9.85 6.65
CA GLU A 205 -9.03 9.07 5.62
C GLU A 205 -8.04 9.89 4.81
N ALA A 206 -8.39 11.13 4.49
CA ALA A 206 -7.49 12.03 3.80
C ALA A 206 -6.26 12.35 4.67
N LEU A 207 -6.48 12.66 5.95
CA LEU A 207 -5.39 12.90 6.90
C LEU A 207 -4.51 11.66 7.09
N MET A 208 -5.09 10.47 7.18
CA MET A 208 -4.35 9.20 7.25
C MET A 208 -3.41 9.03 6.05
N LEU A 209 -3.87 9.42 4.85
CA LEU A 209 -3.09 9.38 3.62
C LEU A 209 -2.11 10.56 3.47
N GLY A 210 -2.03 11.46 4.46
CA GLY A 210 -1.22 12.67 4.40
C GLY A 210 -1.72 13.71 3.40
N LEU A 211 -2.99 13.64 2.98
CA LEU A 211 -3.64 14.63 2.15
C LEU A 211 -4.13 15.79 3.01
N TYR A 212 -3.75 17.01 2.65
CA TYR A 212 -4.28 18.22 3.28
C TYR A 212 -5.60 18.59 2.59
N ILE A 213 -6.71 18.55 3.34
CA ILE A 213 -7.97 19.16 2.93
C ILE A 213 -8.09 20.47 3.71
N PRO A 214 -8.08 21.63 3.06
CA PRO A 214 -8.36 22.90 3.73
C PRO A 214 -9.76 22.81 4.39
N ASP A 215 -9.86 23.15 5.68
CA ASP A 215 -11.17 23.29 6.32
C ASP A 215 -11.90 24.48 5.69
N ASP A 216 -13.03 24.23 5.02
CA ASP A 216 -13.95 25.28 4.53
C ASP A 216 -14.73 25.98 5.66
N THR A 217 -14.33 25.77 6.91
CA THR A 217 -14.89 26.42 8.09
C THR A 217 -13.85 27.29 8.78
N GLU A 218 -13.40 28.37 8.13
CA GLU A 218 -13.19 29.68 8.76
C GLU A 218 -12.78 30.76 7.72
N ASN A 219 -13.67 31.75 7.53
CA ASN A 219 -13.57 33.04 6.82
C ASN A 219 -13.98 33.15 5.32
N PRO A 220 -15.13 33.79 5.02
CA PRO A 220 -15.45 34.31 3.69
C PRO A 220 -14.81 35.69 3.49
N SER A 221 -13.48 35.77 3.55
CA SER A 221 -12.76 37.00 3.19
C SER A 221 -11.31 36.74 2.81
N SER A 222 -11.11 35.94 1.77
CA SER A 222 -9.98 36.11 0.87
C SER A 222 -10.39 35.53 -0.48
N GLU A 223 -11.10 36.33 -1.26
CA GLU A 223 -10.96 36.27 -2.72
C GLU A 223 -9.49 36.59 -3.03
N GLN A 224 -8.64 35.56 -2.97
CA GLN A 224 -7.42 35.53 -3.74
C GLN A 224 -7.70 34.49 -4.82
N SER A 225 -8.14 35.01 -5.96
CA SER A 225 -7.96 34.39 -7.26
C SER A 225 -6.74 33.47 -7.24
N GLU A 226 -6.94 32.20 -7.58
CA GLU A 226 -5.88 31.29 -7.97
C GLU A 226 -5.19 31.83 -9.23
N GLU A 227 -4.36 32.87 -9.07
CA GLU A 227 -3.21 33.01 -9.92
C GLU A 227 -2.20 31.98 -9.39
N LYS A 228 -2.10 30.84 -10.10
CA LYS A 228 -0.90 30.00 -10.06
C LYS A 228 0.29 30.86 -10.49
N SER A 229 0.84 31.66 -9.57
CA SER A 229 2.16 32.22 -9.76
C SER A 229 3.13 31.05 -9.63
N ASP A 230 3.82 30.76 -10.72
CA ASP A 230 4.88 29.76 -10.76
C ASP A 230 6.02 30.25 -9.85
N LEU A 231 5.99 29.88 -8.56
CA LEU A 231 7.01 30.18 -7.53
C LEU A 231 8.38 29.54 -7.85
N LYS A 232 8.55 28.95 -9.03
CA LYS A 232 9.72 28.17 -9.47
C LYS A 232 11.00 29.00 -9.56
N ASP A 233 10.89 30.32 -9.64
CA ASP A 233 12.04 31.21 -9.80
C ASP A 233 12.27 32.21 -8.66
N GLU A 234 11.45 32.18 -7.61
CA GLU A 234 11.65 33.07 -6.46
C GLU A 234 12.67 32.51 -5.48
N VAL A 235 13.65 33.34 -5.10
CA VAL A 235 14.64 33.03 -4.09
C VAL A 235 14.16 33.61 -2.76
N LEU A 236 13.79 32.75 -1.82
CA LEU A 236 13.31 33.14 -0.50
C LEU A 236 14.49 33.37 0.44
N GLY A 237 14.64 34.60 0.94
CA GLY A 237 15.69 34.96 1.90
C GLY A 237 15.19 34.90 3.34
N LEU A 238 15.76 34.01 4.15
CA LEU A 238 15.47 33.88 5.59
C LEU A 238 16.62 34.48 6.41
N PRO A 239 16.37 35.49 7.27
CA PRO A 239 17.40 36.00 8.16
C PRO A 239 17.79 34.93 9.19
N THR A 240 19.08 34.64 9.30
CA THR A 240 19.65 33.67 10.25
C THR A 240 21.04 34.13 10.71
N ASN A 241 21.68 33.39 11.60
CA ASN A 241 23.07 33.63 11.98
C ASN A 241 23.99 32.60 11.31
N CYS A 242 25.14 33.07 10.84
CA CYS A 242 26.14 32.21 10.22
C CYS A 242 26.67 31.21 11.24
N TYR A 243 26.59 29.91 10.96
CA TYR A 243 27.00 28.87 11.90
C TYR A 243 28.50 28.92 12.28
N SER A 244 29.35 29.48 11.41
CA SER A 244 30.80 29.54 11.65
C SER A 244 31.27 30.77 12.42
N CYS A 245 30.60 31.92 12.28
CA CYS A 245 31.05 33.18 12.91
C CYS A 245 29.96 33.89 13.72
N ASN A 246 28.76 33.32 13.76
CA ASN A 246 27.57 33.82 14.45
C ASN A 246 27.12 35.24 14.05
N ALA A 247 27.62 35.76 12.92
CA ALA A 247 27.18 37.03 12.37
C ALA A 247 25.81 36.90 11.69
N GLN A 248 25.00 37.95 11.74
CA GLN A 248 23.68 37.98 11.14
C GLN A 248 23.79 37.98 9.60
N CYS A 249 23.14 37.02 8.95
CA CYS A 249 23.17 36.81 7.51
C CYS A 249 21.79 36.39 6.98
N ILE A 250 21.64 36.27 5.67
CA ILE A 250 20.40 35.83 5.02
C ILE A 250 20.68 34.52 4.29
N THR A 251 19.94 33.47 4.62
CA THR A 251 19.97 32.21 3.88
C THR A 251 18.97 32.28 2.76
N ASN A 252 19.45 32.15 1.53
CA ASN A 252 18.63 32.12 0.33
C ASN A 252 18.25 30.67 0.00
N MET A 253 16.96 30.38 -0.05
CA MET A 253 16.40 29.10 -0.48
C MET A 253 15.73 29.27 -1.84
N LYS A 254 16.10 28.43 -2.81
CA LYS A 254 15.36 28.29 -4.07
C LYS A 254 14.74 26.89 -4.09
N ILE A 255 13.43 26.82 -4.31
CA ILE A 255 12.74 25.55 -4.48
C ILE A 255 13.09 25.01 -5.86
N ILE A 256 13.85 23.92 -5.91
CA ILE A 256 14.23 23.25 -7.16
C ILE A 256 13.43 21.96 -7.25
N HIS A 257 12.61 21.80 -8.29
CA HIS A 257 12.01 20.50 -8.60
C HIS A 257 13.09 19.59 -9.17
N ILE A 258 13.75 18.83 -8.30
CA ILE A 258 14.55 17.68 -8.73
C ILE A 258 13.60 16.49 -8.76
N LEU A 259 13.26 16.04 -9.97
CA LEU A 259 12.72 14.70 -10.15
C LEU A 259 13.80 13.73 -9.66
N TYR A 260 13.50 13.10 -8.51
CA TYR A 260 14.31 12.08 -7.84
C TYR A 260 15.61 12.56 -7.17
N ILE A 261 15.71 12.24 -5.86
CA ILE A 261 16.90 12.27 -4.99
C ILE A 261 17.16 13.61 -4.27
N ILE A 262 16.92 13.58 -2.95
CA ILE A 262 17.40 14.58 -1.99
C ILE A 262 18.92 14.45 -1.87
N PHE A 263 19.66 15.37 -2.47
CA PHE A 263 21.08 15.60 -2.13
C PHE A 263 21.18 16.92 -1.36
N PHE A 264 21.66 16.86 -0.12
CA PHE A 264 22.11 18.04 0.61
C PHE A 264 23.32 18.64 -0.13
N LEU A 265 23.16 19.83 -0.70
CA LEU A 265 24.29 20.59 -1.24
C LEU A 265 25.17 21.06 -0.07
N LYS A 266 26.44 20.66 -0.11
CA LYS A 266 27.51 21.10 0.79
C LYS A 266 27.58 22.63 0.83
N LEU A 267 27.52 23.16 2.05
CA LEU A 267 28.02 24.50 2.38
C LEU A 267 29.50 24.59 1.99
N ALA A 268 29.82 25.52 1.10
CA ALA A 268 31.16 26.09 0.97
C ALA A 268 31.04 27.59 1.24
N CYS A 269 31.93 28.10 2.10
CA CYS A 269 32.16 29.52 2.34
C CYS A 269 32.74 30.20 1.09
#